data_AF-A0A940VHY2-F1
#
_entry.id   AF-A0A940VHY2-F1
#
_cell.length_a   1.000
_cell.length_b   1.000
_cell.length_c   1.000
_cell.angle_alpha   90.00
_cell.angle_beta   90.00
_cell.angle_gamma   90.00
#
_symmetry.space_group_name_H-M   'P 1'
#
loop_
_entity.id
_entity.type
_entity.pdbx_description
1 polymer ?
#
loop_
_entity_poly.entity_id
_entity_poly.type
_entity_poly.pdbx_seq_one_letter_code
_entity_poly.pdbx_strand_id
1 'polypeptide(L)'
;MSILVDRTTRLVVQGLTGKEGTFHALACREYGTRVVAGVTPGKGGLVHEGIPVFDTVAAAVAKEGANASIIFVPPAAAADAILEAADAGIGVIVCVTEGIPTLDMVRAHRALQGRPCRLIGPNCPGLISPGKAKVGIMPARIHRPGRVGVVSRSGTLTYEAVGQLTERGIGQSTCLGIGGDPIIGTTFVDALRLFQADVDTDAILMIGEIGGTAEEEAAAFVKSNMTKPVVGFICGQTAPPGRRMGHAGAIISGGSGTAAEKMAAMRRAGIAVVKSPAEMGEALQRVLAAGARATHPAARPHAPKKRSTAGRAASSENSPRKGNRPARIAAKAGKTDRQRTSRRTKGRG
;
A
#
# COMPACT_ATOMS: atom_id res chain seq x y z
N MET A 1 -13.78 -5.00 -5.27
CA MET A 1 -12.87 -4.19 -6.12
C MET A 1 -11.39 -4.53 -5.89
N SER A 2 -10.49 -4.04 -6.74
CA SER A 2 -9.02 -4.14 -6.60
C SER A 2 -8.40 -2.90 -7.22
N ILE A 3 -7.12 -2.62 -6.94
CA ILE A 3 -6.44 -1.46 -7.54
C ILE A 3 -5.70 -1.85 -8.82
N LEU A 4 -5.75 -0.96 -9.82
CA LEU A 4 -5.00 -0.95 -11.08
C LEU A 4 -5.25 -2.12 -12.06
N VAL A 5 -5.27 -3.37 -11.59
CA VAL A 5 -5.50 -4.56 -12.43
C VAL A 5 -6.63 -5.43 -11.89
N ASP A 6 -7.42 -5.97 -12.80
CA ASP A 6 -8.56 -6.83 -12.54
C ASP A 6 -8.88 -7.74 -13.75
N ARG A 7 -10.08 -8.34 -13.78
CA ARG A 7 -10.51 -9.26 -14.85
C ARG A 7 -10.69 -8.58 -16.22
N THR A 8 -10.79 -7.26 -16.26
CA THR A 8 -10.87 -6.44 -17.48
C THR A 8 -9.49 -6.07 -18.03
N THR A 9 -8.42 -6.37 -17.29
CA THR A 9 -7.05 -6.16 -17.75
C THR A 9 -6.76 -7.01 -18.98
N ARG A 10 -6.37 -6.34 -20.07
CA ARG A 10 -5.92 -6.90 -21.33
C ARG A 10 -4.46 -6.53 -21.55
N LEU A 11 -3.58 -7.50 -21.36
CA LEU A 11 -2.14 -7.31 -21.23
C LEU A 11 -1.42 -7.47 -22.57
N VAL A 12 -0.65 -6.46 -22.96
CA VAL A 12 0.38 -6.55 -24.00
C VAL A 12 1.78 -6.73 -23.38
N VAL A 13 2.58 -7.61 -23.97
CA VAL A 13 3.94 -7.93 -23.50
C VAL A 13 4.97 -7.33 -24.44
N GLN A 14 5.67 -6.29 -24.00
CA GLN A 14 6.79 -5.70 -24.74
C GLN A 14 8.05 -6.54 -24.51
N GLY A 15 8.63 -7.06 -25.60
CA GLY A 15 9.68 -8.06 -25.57
C GLY A 15 9.15 -9.50 -25.47
N LEU A 16 7.94 -9.78 -25.98
CA LEU A 16 7.31 -11.10 -25.87
C LEU A 16 8.20 -12.25 -26.35
N THR A 17 8.87 -12.09 -27.49
CA THR A 17 9.67 -13.18 -28.09
C THR A 17 11.03 -13.41 -27.42
N GLY A 18 11.37 -12.63 -26.38
CA GLY A 18 12.52 -12.89 -25.52
C GLY A 18 12.22 -13.99 -24.50
N LYS A 19 13.28 -14.56 -23.90
CA LYS A 19 13.17 -15.65 -22.92
C LYS A 19 12.25 -15.31 -21.74
N GLU A 20 12.54 -14.21 -21.04
CA GLU A 20 11.76 -13.78 -19.87
C GLU A 20 10.35 -13.31 -20.26
N GLY A 21 10.23 -12.60 -21.38
CA GLY A 21 8.94 -12.18 -21.93
C GLY A 21 8.03 -13.36 -22.23
N THR A 22 8.55 -14.41 -22.85
CA THR A 22 7.80 -15.64 -23.15
C THR A 22 7.37 -16.33 -21.87
N PHE A 23 8.33 -16.61 -20.97
CA PHE A 23 8.09 -17.35 -19.74
C PHE A 23 7.02 -16.67 -18.88
N HIS A 24 7.14 -15.36 -18.67
CA HIS A 24 6.19 -14.64 -17.83
C HIS A 24 4.88 -14.29 -18.52
N ALA A 25 4.84 -14.15 -19.84
CA ALA A 25 3.58 -14.07 -20.58
C ALA A 25 2.74 -15.33 -20.38
N LEU A 26 3.37 -16.50 -20.53
CA LEU A 26 2.73 -17.79 -20.30
C LEU A 26 2.25 -17.93 -18.86
N ALA A 27 3.09 -17.59 -17.88
CA ALA A 27 2.70 -17.65 -16.47
C ALA A 27 1.55 -16.68 -16.12
N CYS A 28 1.49 -15.50 -16.75
CA CYS A 28 0.36 -14.58 -16.57
C CYS A 28 -0.92 -15.14 -17.20
N ARG A 29 -0.82 -15.74 -18.39
CA ARG A 29 -1.94 -16.38 -19.09
C ARG A 29 -2.47 -17.59 -18.33
N GLU A 30 -1.59 -18.46 -17.85
CA GLU A 30 -1.92 -19.63 -17.03
C GLU A 30 -2.65 -19.23 -15.74
N TYR A 31 -2.26 -18.10 -15.13
CA TYR A 31 -2.96 -17.57 -13.97
C TYR A 31 -4.38 -17.04 -14.27
N GLY A 32 -4.68 -16.75 -15.54
CA GLY A 32 -5.96 -16.20 -15.99
C GLY A 32 -5.92 -14.73 -16.41
N THR A 33 -4.76 -14.08 -16.44
CA THR A 33 -4.63 -12.74 -17.05
C THR A 33 -4.85 -12.85 -18.55
N ARG A 34 -5.63 -11.94 -19.15
CA ARG A 34 -5.85 -11.91 -20.60
C ARG A 34 -4.62 -11.33 -21.28
N VAL A 35 -3.67 -12.19 -21.65
CA VAL A 35 -2.52 -11.82 -22.49
C VAL A 35 -2.95 -11.82 -23.94
N VAL A 36 -3.04 -10.64 -24.54
CA VAL A 36 -3.76 -10.42 -25.81
C VAL A 36 -2.82 -10.13 -26.96
N ALA A 37 -1.61 -9.66 -26.67
CA ALA A 37 -0.64 -9.26 -27.68
C ALA A 37 0.79 -9.32 -27.13
N GLY A 38 1.73 -9.49 -28.05
CA GLY A 38 3.14 -9.21 -27.84
C GLY A 38 3.62 -8.09 -28.74
N VAL A 39 4.67 -7.40 -28.31
CA VAL A 39 5.40 -6.47 -29.16
C VAL A 39 6.85 -6.93 -29.25
N THR A 40 7.35 -7.07 -30.48
CA THR A 40 8.77 -7.22 -30.77
C THR A 40 9.02 -6.60 -32.15
N PRO A 41 9.70 -5.44 -32.22
CA PRO A 41 9.99 -4.78 -33.48
C PRO A 41 10.69 -5.72 -34.48
N GLY A 42 10.23 -5.72 -35.72
CA GLY A 42 10.72 -6.59 -36.80
C GLY A 42 10.11 -7.99 -36.81
N LYS A 43 9.17 -8.29 -35.90
CA LYS A 43 8.46 -9.58 -35.82
C LYS A 43 6.94 -9.43 -35.88
N GLY A 44 6.42 -8.27 -36.29
CA GLY A 44 4.99 -8.08 -36.50
C GLY A 44 4.39 -9.09 -37.48
N GLY A 45 3.19 -9.58 -37.17
CA GLY A 45 2.49 -10.60 -37.96
C GLY A 45 2.79 -12.05 -37.56
N LEU A 46 3.79 -12.27 -36.70
CA LEU A 46 4.05 -13.58 -36.10
C LEU A 46 3.01 -13.91 -35.02
N VAL A 47 2.81 -15.20 -34.75
CA VAL A 47 2.12 -15.70 -33.57
C VAL A 47 3.13 -16.45 -32.71
N HIS A 48 3.36 -15.98 -31.48
CA HIS A 48 4.31 -16.57 -30.53
C HIS A 48 3.55 -17.21 -29.38
N GLU A 49 3.67 -18.52 -29.20
CA GLU A 49 2.92 -19.26 -28.16
C GLU A 49 1.40 -19.06 -28.20
N GLY A 50 0.84 -18.85 -29.40
CA GLY A 50 -0.57 -18.54 -29.61
C GLY A 50 -0.97 -17.09 -29.29
N ILE A 51 0.00 -16.18 -29.12
CA ILE A 51 -0.23 -14.75 -28.88
C ILE A 51 0.21 -13.97 -30.13
N PRO A 52 -0.63 -13.09 -30.72
CA PRO A 52 -0.24 -12.29 -31.88
C PRO A 52 0.85 -11.28 -31.52
N VAL A 53 1.84 -11.15 -32.40
CA VAL A 53 2.97 -10.23 -32.26
C VAL A 53 2.81 -9.05 -33.21
N PHE A 54 3.05 -7.85 -32.68
CA PHE A 54 3.05 -6.60 -33.43
C PHE A 54 4.42 -5.93 -33.36
N ASP A 55 4.70 -5.05 -34.32
CA ASP A 55 5.91 -4.22 -34.29
C ASP A 55 5.80 -3.08 -33.28
N THR A 56 4.58 -2.61 -32.97
CA THR A 56 4.34 -1.48 -32.07
C THR A 56 3.22 -1.76 -31.07
N VAL A 57 3.28 -1.10 -29.90
CA VAL A 57 2.22 -1.13 -28.90
C VAL A 57 0.93 -0.50 -29.44
N ALA A 58 1.03 0.55 -30.25
CA ALA A 58 -0.14 1.20 -30.87
C ALA A 58 -0.94 0.22 -31.74
N ALA A 59 -0.27 -0.65 -32.51
CA ALA A 59 -0.93 -1.67 -33.30
C ALA A 59 -1.62 -2.74 -32.42
N ALA A 60 -0.97 -3.13 -31.32
CA ALA A 60 -1.55 -4.04 -30.33
C ALA A 60 -2.80 -3.43 -29.66
N VAL A 61 -2.77 -2.13 -29.32
CA VAL A 61 -3.93 -1.42 -28.79
C VAL A 61 -5.05 -1.34 -29.82
N ALA A 62 -4.76 -0.96 -31.07
CA ALA A 62 -5.78 -0.80 -32.11
C ALA A 62 -6.47 -2.12 -32.49
N LYS A 63 -5.70 -3.21 -32.60
CA LYS A 63 -6.21 -4.50 -33.09
C LYS A 63 -6.77 -5.36 -31.98
N GLU A 64 -6.10 -5.37 -30.83
CA GLU A 64 -6.51 -6.21 -29.72
C GLU A 64 -7.27 -5.42 -28.68
N GLY A 65 -7.03 -4.13 -28.46
CA GLY A 65 -7.62 -3.36 -27.35
C GLY A 65 -6.86 -3.55 -26.04
N ALA A 66 -5.53 -3.68 -26.10
CA ALA A 66 -4.70 -3.77 -24.90
C ALA A 66 -4.85 -2.51 -24.04
N ASN A 67 -4.91 -2.67 -22.71
CA ASN A 67 -5.07 -1.56 -21.76
C ASN A 67 -4.02 -1.55 -20.63
N ALA A 68 -3.23 -2.62 -20.54
CA ALA A 68 -2.07 -2.73 -19.66
C ALA A 68 -0.87 -3.27 -20.44
N SER A 69 0.34 -2.85 -20.06
CA SER A 69 1.60 -3.31 -20.66
C SER A 69 2.54 -3.85 -19.58
N ILE A 70 3.25 -4.93 -19.90
CA ILE A 70 4.42 -5.38 -19.14
C ILE A 70 5.66 -5.40 -20.03
N ILE A 71 6.79 -4.92 -19.49
CA ILE A 71 8.03 -4.69 -20.22
C ILE A 71 9.11 -5.64 -19.72
N PHE A 72 9.63 -6.45 -20.65
CA PHE A 72 10.77 -7.37 -20.47
C PHE A 72 11.93 -7.07 -21.42
N VAL A 73 11.98 -5.85 -21.97
CA VAL A 73 13.06 -5.44 -22.88
C VAL A 73 14.36 -5.15 -22.10
N PRO A 74 15.55 -5.23 -22.74
CA PRO A 74 16.81 -4.91 -22.08
C PRO A 74 16.88 -3.46 -21.56
N PRO A 75 17.76 -3.18 -20.58
CA PRO A 75 17.78 -1.88 -19.90
C PRO A 75 17.94 -0.66 -20.83
N ALA A 76 18.77 -0.79 -21.87
CA ALA A 76 19.01 0.26 -22.84
C ALA A 76 17.77 0.66 -23.66
N ALA A 77 16.76 -0.20 -23.74
CA ALA A 77 15.53 0.04 -24.49
C ALA A 77 14.31 0.29 -23.60
N ALA A 78 14.44 0.13 -22.28
CA ALA A 78 13.29 0.08 -21.38
C ALA A 78 12.63 1.45 -21.17
N ALA A 79 13.40 2.55 -21.18
CA ALA A 79 12.84 3.89 -21.10
C ALA A 79 11.97 4.22 -22.33
N ASP A 80 12.43 3.87 -23.54
CA ASP A 80 11.65 4.06 -24.77
C ASP A 80 10.40 3.17 -24.80
N ALA A 81 10.49 1.92 -24.34
CA ALA A 81 9.33 1.02 -24.23
C ALA A 81 8.26 1.54 -23.24
N ILE A 82 8.68 2.24 -22.17
CA ILE A 82 7.75 2.92 -21.25
C ILE A 82 7.02 4.05 -21.98
N LEU A 83 7.75 4.88 -22.75
CA LEU A 83 7.18 5.99 -23.50
C LEU A 83 6.25 5.49 -24.62
N GLU A 84 6.64 4.44 -25.34
CA GLU A 84 5.83 3.82 -26.39
C GLU A 84 4.47 3.34 -25.84
N ALA A 85 4.46 2.67 -24.68
CA ALA A 85 3.21 2.27 -24.04
C ALA A 85 2.34 3.45 -23.65
N ALA A 86 2.93 4.50 -23.08
CA ALA A 86 2.20 5.71 -22.71
C ALA A 86 1.63 6.45 -23.92
N ASP A 87 2.37 6.50 -25.04
CA ASP A 87 1.96 7.10 -26.32
C ASP A 87 0.83 6.30 -26.98
N ALA A 88 0.84 4.97 -26.84
CA ALA A 88 -0.23 4.10 -27.32
C ALA A 88 -1.52 4.15 -26.46
N GLY A 89 -1.54 4.93 -25.37
CA GLY A 89 -2.71 5.08 -24.51
C GLY A 89 -2.89 3.96 -23.47
N ILE A 90 -1.84 3.21 -23.15
CA ILE A 90 -1.88 2.20 -22.08
C ILE A 90 -2.03 2.89 -20.71
N GLY A 91 -3.05 2.49 -19.95
CA GLY A 91 -3.34 3.07 -18.63
C GLY A 91 -2.44 2.56 -17.51
N VAL A 92 -1.98 1.30 -17.59
CA VAL A 92 -1.11 0.67 -16.58
C VAL A 92 0.12 0.06 -17.24
N ILE A 93 1.30 0.54 -16.88
CA ILE A 93 2.58 0.13 -17.46
C ILE A 93 3.44 -0.48 -16.36
N VAL A 94 3.85 -1.73 -16.52
CA VAL A 94 4.71 -2.44 -15.57
C VAL A 94 6.08 -2.66 -16.18
N CYS A 95 7.11 -2.01 -15.64
CA CYS A 95 8.48 -2.20 -16.07
C CYS A 95 9.21 -3.12 -15.09
N VAL A 96 9.51 -4.35 -15.52
CA VAL A 96 10.24 -5.32 -14.70
C VAL A 96 11.74 -5.08 -14.76
N THR A 97 12.23 -4.63 -15.90
CA THR A 97 13.65 -4.45 -16.22
C THR A 97 14.42 -3.74 -15.12
N GLU A 98 15.49 -4.37 -14.65
CA GLU A 98 16.47 -3.79 -13.72
C GLU A 98 17.67 -3.22 -14.49
N GLY A 99 18.29 -2.16 -13.96
CA GLY A 99 19.54 -1.62 -14.50
C GLY A 99 19.34 -0.56 -15.58
N ILE A 100 18.15 0.03 -15.68
CA ILE A 100 17.91 1.17 -16.57
C ILE A 100 18.77 2.34 -16.08
N PRO A 101 19.50 3.05 -16.97
CA PRO A 101 20.27 4.22 -16.57
C PRO A 101 19.36 5.26 -15.89
N THR A 102 19.80 5.77 -14.73
CA THR A 102 19.00 6.73 -13.95
C THR A 102 18.59 7.95 -14.78
N LEU A 103 19.46 8.45 -15.66
CA LEU A 103 19.16 9.60 -16.51
C LEU A 103 18.04 9.32 -17.53
N ASP A 104 17.95 8.10 -18.03
CA ASP A 104 16.88 7.70 -18.94
C ASP A 104 15.55 7.64 -18.17
N MET A 105 15.58 7.12 -16.93
CA MET A 105 14.42 7.16 -16.06
C MET A 105 14.01 8.58 -15.64
N VAL A 106 14.94 9.53 -15.45
CA VAL A 106 14.60 10.95 -15.23
C VAL A 106 13.78 11.48 -16.41
N ARG A 107 14.23 11.23 -17.64
CA ARG A 107 13.58 11.69 -18.87
C ARG A 107 12.21 11.05 -19.05
N ALA A 108 12.14 9.72 -18.91
CA ALA A 108 10.88 8.98 -19.02
C ALA A 108 9.89 9.42 -17.95
N HIS A 109 10.29 9.45 -16.68
CA HIS A 109 9.44 9.89 -15.57
C HIS A 109 8.91 11.30 -15.77
N ARG A 110 9.74 12.24 -16.26
CA ARG A 110 9.31 13.60 -16.57
C ARG A 110 8.27 13.65 -17.68
N ALA A 111 8.46 12.87 -18.75
CA ALA A 111 7.53 12.80 -19.87
C ALA A 111 6.18 12.16 -19.49
N LEU A 112 6.14 11.30 -18.47
CA LEU A 112 4.89 10.71 -17.96
C LEU A 112 4.05 11.64 -17.08
N GLN A 113 4.61 12.75 -16.58
CA GLN A 113 3.90 13.64 -15.66
C GLN A 113 2.64 14.23 -16.31
N GLY A 114 1.50 14.10 -15.63
CA GLY A 114 0.21 14.62 -16.11
C GLY A 114 -0.46 13.78 -17.20
N ARG A 115 0.15 12.66 -17.62
CA ARG A 115 -0.44 11.75 -18.61
C ARG A 115 -1.42 10.77 -17.94
N PRO A 116 -2.45 10.29 -18.66
CA PRO A 116 -3.45 9.37 -18.11
C PRO A 116 -2.92 7.91 -18.06
N CYS A 117 -1.71 7.72 -17.55
CA CYS A 117 -1.09 6.42 -17.39
C CYS A 117 -0.38 6.33 -16.05
N ARG A 118 -0.22 5.10 -15.54
CA ARG A 118 0.55 4.82 -14.33
C ARG A 118 1.66 3.82 -14.61
N LEU A 119 2.88 4.22 -14.30
CA LEU A 119 4.06 3.35 -14.34
C LEU A 119 4.28 2.67 -12.97
N ILE A 120 4.50 1.36 -12.98
CA ILE A 120 4.94 0.54 -11.86
C ILE A 120 6.37 0.07 -12.17
N GLY A 121 7.28 0.21 -11.21
CA GLY A 121 8.70 -0.01 -11.43
C GLY A 121 9.43 1.25 -11.92
N PRO A 122 10.61 1.11 -12.54
CA PRO A 122 11.25 -0.14 -12.99
C PRO A 122 11.82 -0.99 -11.85
N ASN A 123 12.58 -2.04 -12.18
CA ASN A 123 13.20 -2.95 -11.22
C ASN A 123 12.20 -3.47 -10.17
N CYS A 124 11.10 -4.04 -10.64
CA CYS A 124 9.98 -4.42 -9.78
C CYS A 124 9.43 -5.81 -10.12
N PRO A 125 8.80 -6.51 -9.16
CA PRO A 125 8.14 -7.77 -9.44
C PRO A 125 6.83 -7.59 -10.22
N GLY A 126 6.34 -6.36 -10.38
CA GLY A 126 5.02 -6.02 -10.91
C GLY A 126 3.92 -6.03 -9.83
N LEU A 127 2.69 -6.33 -10.25
CA LEU A 127 1.53 -6.36 -9.36
C LEU A 127 0.58 -7.55 -9.64
N ILE A 128 -0.16 -7.93 -8.61
CA ILE A 128 -1.14 -9.02 -8.66
C ILE A 128 -2.35 -8.68 -7.81
N SER A 129 -3.53 -8.80 -8.38
CA SER A 129 -4.82 -8.79 -7.69
C SER A 129 -5.31 -10.25 -7.64
N PRO A 130 -5.15 -10.97 -6.51
CA PRO A 130 -5.32 -12.41 -6.50
C PRO A 130 -6.70 -12.86 -6.98
N GLY A 131 -6.72 -13.88 -7.84
CA GLY A 131 -7.94 -14.41 -8.47
C GLY A 131 -8.55 -13.51 -9.54
N LYS A 132 -7.86 -12.43 -9.94
CA LYS A 132 -8.33 -11.49 -10.98
C LYS A 132 -7.30 -11.32 -12.10
N ALA A 133 -6.12 -10.81 -11.77
CA ALA A 133 -5.05 -10.59 -12.73
C ALA A 133 -3.68 -10.56 -12.04
N LYS A 134 -2.69 -11.09 -12.76
CA LYS A 134 -1.26 -11.05 -12.46
C LYS A 134 -0.54 -10.37 -13.62
N VAL A 135 0.22 -9.32 -13.32
CA VAL A 135 1.06 -8.61 -14.28
C VAL A 135 2.44 -8.45 -13.66
N GLY A 136 3.32 -9.43 -13.86
CA GLY A 136 4.64 -9.43 -13.25
C GLY A 136 5.28 -10.82 -13.14
N ILE A 137 6.31 -10.91 -12.32
CA ILE A 137 7.17 -12.10 -12.16
C ILE A 137 6.93 -12.86 -10.86
N MET A 138 6.04 -12.38 -9.99
CA MET A 138 5.74 -13.02 -8.69
C MET A 138 5.15 -14.44 -8.83
N PRO A 139 5.47 -15.38 -7.93
CA PRO A 139 4.84 -16.70 -7.96
C PRO A 139 3.35 -16.60 -7.59
N ALA A 140 2.46 -16.94 -8.51
CA ALA A 140 1.02 -16.84 -8.29
C ALA A 140 0.52 -17.71 -7.12
N ARG A 141 1.04 -18.94 -7.00
CA ARG A 141 0.57 -19.98 -6.07
C ARG A 141 0.58 -19.61 -4.58
N ILE A 142 1.40 -18.65 -4.18
CA ILE A 142 1.48 -18.21 -2.78
C ILE A 142 0.41 -17.17 -2.42
N HIS A 143 -0.27 -16.61 -3.42
CA HIS A 143 -1.27 -15.57 -3.23
C HIS A 143 -2.67 -16.16 -3.07
N ARG A 144 -3.50 -15.51 -2.28
CA ARG A 144 -4.91 -15.88 -2.07
C ARG A 144 -5.76 -14.61 -2.01
N PRO A 145 -6.95 -14.57 -2.62
CA PRO A 145 -7.88 -13.45 -2.44
C PRO A 145 -8.14 -13.17 -0.97
N GLY A 146 -8.06 -11.89 -0.59
CA GLY A 146 -8.27 -11.44 0.78
C GLY A 146 -8.35 -9.92 0.87
N ARG A 147 -8.10 -9.39 2.07
CA ARG A 147 -8.45 -8.01 2.45
C ARG A 147 -7.26 -7.10 2.77
N VAL A 148 -6.05 -7.56 2.49
CA VAL A 148 -4.81 -6.83 2.80
C VAL A 148 -4.15 -6.32 1.53
N GLY A 149 -3.96 -5.01 1.45
CA GLY A 149 -3.11 -4.40 0.44
C GLY A 149 -1.65 -4.56 0.82
N VAL A 150 -0.79 -4.89 -0.14
CA VAL A 150 0.66 -4.97 0.08
C VAL A 150 1.37 -4.04 -0.89
N VAL A 151 2.21 -3.13 -0.38
CA VAL A 151 3.10 -2.29 -1.18
C VAL A 151 4.55 -2.48 -0.74
N SER A 152 5.46 -2.68 -1.69
CA SER A 152 6.85 -3.03 -1.37
C SER A 152 7.86 -2.56 -2.41
N ARG A 153 9.05 -2.17 -1.95
CA ARG A 153 10.22 -1.96 -2.83
C ARG A 153 10.90 -3.26 -3.26
N SER A 154 10.73 -4.35 -2.50
CA SER A 154 11.45 -5.62 -2.70
C SER A 154 10.54 -6.75 -3.19
N GLY A 155 10.99 -7.51 -4.19
CA GLY A 155 10.26 -8.68 -4.70
C GLY A 155 10.13 -9.82 -3.69
N THR A 156 11.23 -10.48 -3.33
CA THR A 156 11.21 -11.68 -2.48
C THR A 156 10.68 -11.42 -1.08
N LEU A 157 10.92 -10.24 -0.51
CA LEU A 157 10.36 -9.86 0.79
C LEU A 157 8.84 -9.64 0.72
N THR A 158 8.30 -9.23 -0.43
CA THR A 158 6.84 -9.25 -0.66
C THR A 158 6.31 -10.68 -0.61
N TYR A 159 7.05 -11.65 -1.16
CA TYR A 159 6.62 -13.05 -1.22
C TYR A 159 6.59 -13.67 0.17
N GLU A 160 7.55 -13.32 1.02
CA GLU A 160 7.56 -13.70 2.45
C GLU A 160 6.30 -13.19 3.16
N ALA A 161 5.98 -11.90 3.01
CA ALA A 161 4.76 -11.33 3.58
C ALA A 161 3.48 -12.00 3.05
N VAL A 162 3.42 -12.24 1.73
CA VAL A 162 2.29 -12.91 1.09
C VAL A 162 2.11 -14.32 1.64
N GLY A 163 3.19 -15.09 1.79
CA GLY A 163 3.17 -16.42 2.39
C GLY A 163 2.56 -16.41 3.79
N GLN A 164 3.08 -15.55 4.67
CA GLN A 164 2.57 -15.39 6.03
C GLN A 164 1.08 -15.02 6.07
N LEU A 165 0.63 -14.12 5.20
CA LEU A 165 -0.78 -13.72 5.11
C LEU A 165 -1.68 -14.85 4.61
N THR A 166 -1.22 -15.62 3.62
CA THR A 166 -1.97 -16.73 3.03
C THR A 166 -2.10 -17.89 4.02
N GLU A 167 -1.02 -18.27 4.70
CA GLU A 167 -1.01 -19.33 5.72
C GLU A 167 -1.92 -19.01 6.91
N ARG A 168 -2.06 -17.72 7.25
CA ARG A 168 -2.98 -17.23 8.28
C ARG A 168 -4.42 -17.07 7.80
N GLY A 169 -4.71 -17.39 6.54
CA GLY A 169 -6.05 -17.26 5.95
C GLY A 169 -6.52 -15.82 5.72
N ILE A 170 -5.61 -14.84 5.77
CA ILE A 170 -5.94 -13.42 5.62
C ILE A 170 -6.05 -13.03 4.13
N GLY A 171 -5.14 -13.54 3.31
CA GLY A 171 -5.07 -13.24 1.87
C GLY A 171 -4.76 -11.78 1.56
N GLN A 172 -4.79 -11.42 0.27
CA GLN A 172 -4.42 -10.11 -0.24
C GLN A 172 -5.47 -9.57 -1.21
N SER A 173 -5.71 -8.25 -1.17
CA SER A 173 -6.59 -7.55 -2.13
C SER A 173 -5.84 -7.28 -3.44
N THR A 174 -4.73 -6.55 -3.34
CA THR A 174 -3.71 -6.38 -4.37
C THR A 174 -2.32 -6.29 -3.73
N CYS A 175 -1.33 -6.94 -4.33
CA CYS A 175 0.09 -6.77 -4.00
C CYS A 175 0.79 -5.98 -5.12
N LEU A 176 1.49 -4.92 -4.75
CA LEU A 176 2.14 -3.98 -5.65
C LEU A 176 3.62 -3.83 -5.28
N GLY A 177 4.50 -4.38 -6.12
CA GLY A 177 5.93 -4.09 -6.05
C GLY A 177 6.24 -2.81 -6.80
N ILE A 178 6.61 -1.74 -6.09
CA ILE A 178 6.85 -0.42 -6.69
C ILE A 178 8.25 -0.28 -7.30
N GLY A 179 9.19 -1.12 -6.87
CA GLY A 179 10.54 -1.22 -7.42
C GLY A 179 11.66 -0.76 -6.49
N GLY A 180 12.87 -1.24 -6.77
CA GLY A 180 14.09 -0.97 -5.98
C GLY A 180 14.92 0.21 -6.48
N ASP A 181 14.56 0.80 -7.62
CA ASP A 181 15.33 1.87 -8.25
C ASP A 181 15.09 3.24 -7.58
N PRO A 182 16.03 4.20 -7.72
CA PRO A 182 15.88 5.54 -7.13
C PRO A 182 14.74 6.37 -7.74
N ILE A 183 14.39 6.12 -9.00
CA ILE A 183 13.34 6.83 -9.74
C ILE A 183 12.35 5.79 -10.23
N ILE A 184 11.16 5.78 -9.63
CA ILE A 184 10.07 4.86 -9.91
C ILE A 184 8.81 5.62 -10.31
N GLY A 185 7.90 4.96 -11.03
CA GLY A 185 6.67 5.59 -11.52
C GLY A 185 5.53 5.68 -10.50
N THR A 186 5.50 4.78 -9.51
CA THR A 186 4.46 4.75 -8.47
C THR A 186 5.14 4.71 -7.11
N THR A 187 4.83 5.68 -6.26
CA THR A 187 5.43 5.80 -4.93
C THR A 187 4.60 5.06 -3.87
N PHE A 188 5.13 4.96 -2.64
CA PHE A 188 4.33 4.51 -1.49
C PHE A 188 3.09 5.37 -1.29
N VAL A 189 3.20 6.70 -1.40
CA VAL A 189 2.08 7.62 -1.23
C VAL A 189 0.98 7.36 -2.26
N ASP A 190 1.36 7.12 -3.52
CA ASP A 190 0.41 6.77 -4.57
C ASP A 190 -0.32 5.45 -4.28
N ALA A 191 0.43 4.41 -3.91
CA ALA A 191 -0.12 3.11 -3.57
C ALA A 191 -1.07 3.20 -2.36
N LEU A 192 -0.66 3.91 -1.31
CA LEU A 192 -1.47 4.13 -0.11
C LEU A 192 -2.76 4.88 -0.42
N ARG A 193 -2.72 5.88 -1.32
CA ARG A 193 -3.92 6.58 -1.79
C ARG A 193 -4.88 5.64 -2.50
N LEU A 194 -4.37 4.75 -3.37
CA LEU A 194 -5.16 3.74 -4.05
C LEU A 194 -5.80 2.75 -3.06
N PHE A 195 -5.01 2.23 -2.12
CA PHE A 195 -5.52 1.31 -1.09
C PHE A 195 -6.52 1.97 -0.14
N GLN A 196 -6.33 3.25 0.21
CA GLN A 196 -7.31 4.00 1.00
C GLN A 196 -8.68 4.06 0.30
N ALA A 197 -8.69 4.24 -1.03
CA ALA A 197 -9.91 4.31 -1.83
C ALA A 197 -10.54 2.92 -2.10
N ASP A 198 -9.77 1.83 -2.07
CA ASP A 198 -10.26 0.50 -2.41
C ASP A 198 -11.07 -0.16 -1.29
N VAL A 199 -12.38 -0.31 -1.48
CA VAL A 199 -13.29 -0.88 -0.46
C VAL A 199 -13.00 -2.33 -0.08
N ASP A 200 -12.27 -3.11 -0.90
CA ASP A 200 -11.89 -4.49 -0.57
C ASP A 200 -10.60 -4.56 0.27
N THR A 201 -9.92 -3.43 0.46
CA THR A 201 -8.72 -3.34 1.29
C THR A 201 -9.07 -2.78 2.66
N ASP A 202 -8.79 -3.56 3.71
CA ASP A 202 -9.09 -3.22 5.11
C ASP A 202 -7.85 -2.87 5.92
N ALA A 203 -6.68 -3.35 5.53
CA ALA A 203 -5.39 -3.00 6.12
C ALA A 203 -4.30 -3.04 5.06
N ILE A 204 -3.22 -2.30 5.30
CA ILE A 204 -2.09 -2.22 4.37
C ILE A 204 -0.81 -2.68 5.07
N LEU A 205 -0.04 -3.51 4.38
CA LEU A 205 1.35 -3.80 4.71
C LEU A 205 2.27 -2.99 3.78
N MET A 206 3.15 -2.19 4.37
CA MET A 206 4.15 -1.39 3.68
C MET A 206 5.56 -1.92 4.00
N ILE A 207 6.29 -2.32 2.95
CA ILE A 207 7.61 -2.91 3.05
C ILE A 207 8.63 -1.97 2.37
N GLY A 208 9.36 -1.24 3.20
CA GLY A 208 10.43 -0.35 2.76
C GLY A 208 11.83 -0.94 2.96
N GLU A 209 12.82 -0.15 2.61
CA GLU A 209 14.24 -0.47 2.76
C GLU A 209 15.05 0.81 3.02
N ILE A 210 16.36 0.68 3.12
CA ILE A 210 17.26 1.84 3.23
C ILE A 210 17.27 2.69 1.93
N GLY A 211 17.74 3.92 2.06
CA GLY A 211 17.89 4.89 0.97
C GLY A 211 16.64 5.73 0.69
N GLY A 212 16.87 6.99 0.31
CA GLY A 212 15.82 7.99 0.07
C GLY A 212 14.99 8.35 1.30
N THR A 213 13.86 9.04 1.09
CA THR A 213 12.93 9.51 2.13
C THR A 213 11.47 9.06 1.92
N ALA A 214 11.25 8.14 0.98
CA ALA A 214 9.91 7.76 0.52
C ALA A 214 9.04 7.17 1.64
N GLU A 215 9.65 6.41 2.56
CA GLU A 215 8.99 5.82 3.72
C GLU A 215 8.57 6.87 4.77
N GLU A 216 9.36 7.92 4.94
CA GLU A 216 9.05 9.05 5.83
C GLU A 216 7.92 9.91 5.25
N GLU A 217 7.94 10.15 3.94
CA GLU A 217 6.85 10.82 3.22
C GLU A 217 5.55 10.01 3.29
N ALA A 218 5.65 8.68 3.12
CA ALA A 218 4.53 7.78 3.31
C ALA A 218 3.99 7.83 4.75
N ALA A 219 4.86 7.85 5.76
CA ALA A 219 4.45 8.00 7.15
C ALA A 219 3.69 9.32 7.39
N ALA A 220 4.17 10.43 6.83
CA ALA A 220 3.47 11.71 6.90
C ALA A 220 2.08 11.65 6.23
N PHE A 221 1.97 10.98 5.08
CA PHE A 221 0.70 10.77 4.38
C PHE A 221 -0.27 9.90 5.20
N VAL A 222 0.19 8.77 5.77
CA VAL A 222 -0.65 7.91 6.62
C VAL A 222 -1.26 8.71 7.76
N LYS A 223 -0.44 9.49 8.47
CA LYS A 223 -0.90 10.30 9.61
C LYS A 223 -1.99 11.30 9.25
N SER A 224 -1.93 11.87 8.05
CA SER A 224 -2.77 13.00 7.65
C SER A 224 -3.97 12.61 6.78
N ASN A 225 -3.91 11.48 6.08
CA ASN A 225 -4.86 11.14 5.01
C ASN A 225 -5.45 9.74 5.10
N MET A 226 -4.94 8.85 5.97
CA MET A 226 -5.42 7.47 6.02
C MET A 226 -6.24 7.18 7.26
N THR A 227 -7.28 6.38 7.06
CA THR A 227 -8.09 5.81 8.14
C THR A 227 -7.88 4.30 8.25
N LYS A 228 -7.47 3.64 7.16
CA LYS A 228 -7.13 2.23 7.18
C LYS A 228 -5.80 2.02 7.89
N PRO A 229 -5.70 1.01 8.77
CA PRO A 229 -4.49 0.78 9.50
C PRO A 229 -3.36 0.28 8.58
N VAL A 230 -2.14 0.73 8.90
CA VAL A 230 -0.91 0.38 8.18
C VAL A 230 0.07 -0.30 9.13
N VAL A 231 0.68 -1.39 8.67
CA VAL A 231 1.84 -2.01 9.30
C VAL A 231 3.06 -1.80 8.41
N GLY A 232 4.20 -1.48 9.02
CA GLY A 232 5.45 -1.21 8.34
C GLY A 232 6.54 -2.23 8.68
N PHE A 233 7.35 -2.59 7.70
CA PHE A 233 8.66 -3.22 7.89
C PHE A 233 9.71 -2.47 7.08
N ILE A 234 10.91 -2.31 7.64
CA ILE A 234 12.05 -1.71 6.94
C ILE A 234 13.21 -2.70 6.92
N CYS A 235 13.61 -3.08 5.71
CA CYS A 235 14.81 -3.88 5.47
C CYS A 235 16.09 -3.03 5.60
N GLY A 236 17.23 -3.68 5.88
CA GLY A 236 18.54 -3.02 5.93
C GLY A 236 18.91 -2.39 7.28
N GLN A 237 18.30 -2.85 8.39
CA GLN A 237 18.61 -2.37 9.74
C GLN A 237 20.09 -2.53 10.16
N THR A 238 20.81 -3.46 9.54
CA THR A 238 22.23 -3.75 9.78
C THR A 238 23.13 -3.36 8.59
N ALA A 239 22.60 -2.62 7.62
CA ALA A 239 23.36 -2.25 6.43
C ALA A 239 24.49 -1.25 6.76
N PRO A 240 25.71 -1.46 6.24
CA PRO A 240 26.79 -0.50 6.42
C PRO A 240 26.54 0.80 5.62
N PRO A 241 26.93 1.98 6.14
CA PRO A 241 26.83 3.24 5.41
C PRO A 241 27.64 3.24 4.10
N GLY A 242 27.18 3.99 3.09
CA GLY A 242 27.92 4.21 1.84
C GLY A 242 27.98 3.00 0.89
N ARG A 243 27.32 1.89 1.22
CA ARG A 243 27.31 0.68 0.40
C ARG A 243 25.94 0.48 -0.25
N ARG A 244 25.95 0.19 -1.56
CA ARG A 244 24.77 -0.27 -2.30
C ARG A 244 24.46 -1.71 -1.94
N MET A 245 23.21 -1.99 -1.54
CA MET A 245 22.74 -3.31 -1.11
C MET A 245 21.86 -3.96 -2.18
N GLY A 246 22.47 -4.43 -3.28
CA GLY A 246 21.73 -5.03 -4.40
C GLY A 246 21.02 -3.96 -5.23
N HIS A 247 19.81 -3.56 -4.80
CA HIS A 247 19.03 -2.53 -5.49
C HIS A 247 19.78 -1.21 -5.64
N ALA A 248 19.58 -0.54 -6.77
CA ALA A 248 20.19 0.75 -7.06
C ALA A 248 19.82 1.85 -6.04
N GLY A 249 18.59 1.82 -5.51
CA GLY A 249 18.12 2.76 -4.50
C GLY A 249 18.43 2.38 -3.05
N ALA A 250 19.02 1.20 -2.79
CA ALA A 250 19.31 0.72 -1.44
C ALA A 250 20.70 1.15 -0.98
N ILE A 251 20.89 2.44 -0.70
CA ILE A 251 22.14 3.02 -0.22
C ILE A 251 21.88 4.09 0.86
N ILE A 252 22.67 4.06 1.93
CA ILE A 252 22.69 5.11 2.96
C ILE A 252 23.74 6.14 2.55
N SER A 253 23.34 7.40 2.39
CA SER A 253 24.21 8.49 1.93
C SER A 253 24.10 9.70 2.84
N GLY A 254 25.24 10.30 3.22
CA GLY A 254 25.27 11.53 4.01
C GLY A 254 24.57 11.44 5.38
N GLY A 255 24.45 10.23 5.96
CA GLY A 255 23.75 10.01 7.24
C GLY A 255 22.21 9.92 7.12
N SER A 256 21.67 9.97 5.91
CA SER A 256 20.23 9.85 5.61
C SER A 256 19.95 8.56 4.81
N GLY A 257 18.69 8.11 4.84
CA GLY A 257 18.23 6.84 4.28
C GLY A 257 18.39 5.64 5.22
N THR A 258 18.60 5.85 6.52
CA THR A 258 18.77 4.77 7.50
C THR A 258 17.46 4.06 7.81
N ALA A 259 17.52 2.78 8.15
CA ALA A 259 16.31 2.07 8.59
C ALA A 259 15.74 2.64 9.89
N ALA A 260 16.61 3.09 10.80
CA ALA A 260 16.22 3.59 12.12
C ALA A 260 15.34 4.86 12.03
N GLU A 261 15.71 5.82 11.18
CA GLU A 261 14.94 7.05 11.03
C GLU A 261 13.57 6.80 10.38
N LYS A 262 13.52 5.92 9.37
CA LYS A 262 12.28 5.47 8.70
C LYS A 262 11.32 4.83 9.69
N MET A 263 11.82 3.86 10.47
CA MET A 263 11.01 3.20 11.50
C MET A 263 10.53 4.19 12.56
N ALA A 264 11.35 5.19 12.93
CA ALA A 264 10.94 6.23 13.88
C ALA A 264 9.85 7.15 13.31
N ALA A 265 9.96 7.54 12.04
CA ALA A 265 8.94 8.32 11.34
C ALA A 265 7.61 7.57 11.25
N MET A 266 7.64 6.28 10.87
CA MET A 266 6.46 5.43 10.84
C MET A 266 5.78 5.32 12.21
N ARG A 267 6.55 5.07 13.28
CA ARG A 267 5.98 5.01 14.64
C ARG A 267 5.33 6.33 15.06
N ARG A 268 5.95 7.47 14.76
CA ARG A 268 5.37 8.81 15.02
C ARG A 268 4.08 9.09 14.22
N ALA A 269 3.88 8.38 13.13
CA ALA A 269 2.67 8.42 12.32
C ALA A 269 1.57 7.46 12.79
N GLY A 270 1.82 6.66 13.83
CA GLY A 270 0.87 5.65 14.31
C GLY A 270 0.90 4.34 13.53
N ILE A 271 1.89 4.14 12.66
CA ILE A 271 2.10 2.89 11.93
C ILE A 271 2.71 1.86 12.90
N ALA A 272 2.13 0.66 12.93
CA ALA A 272 2.71 -0.44 13.68
C ALA A 272 3.94 -0.98 12.92
N VAL A 273 5.14 -0.84 13.49
CA VAL A 273 6.39 -1.21 12.83
C VAL A 273 6.95 -2.50 13.43
N VAL A 274 7.04 -3.56 12.62
CA VAL A 274 7.67 -4.82 13.02
C VAL A 274 9.19 -4.78 12.84
N LYS A 275 9.92 -5.53 13.66
CA LYS A 275 11.39 -5.58 13.61
C LYS A 275 11.90 -6.76 12.80
N SER A 276 11.21 -7.90 12.89
CA SER A 276 11.53 -9.11 12.14
C SER A 276 10.63 -9.23 10.92
N PRO A 277 11.15 -9.63 9.74
CA PRO A 277 10.32 -9.94 8.59
C PRO A 277 9.33 -11.08 8.88
N ALA A 278 9.65 -12.00 9.81
CA ALA A 278 8.79 -13.12 10.19
C ALA A 278 7.51 -12.70 10.96
N GLU A 279 7.43 -11.45 11.41
CA GLU A 279 6.33 -10.94 12.25
C GLU A 279 5.25 -10.18 11.45
N MET A 280 5.44 -9.99 10.14
CA MET A 280 4.54 -9.16 9.31
C MET A 280 3.10 -9.66 9.33
N GLY A 281 2.89 -10.96 9.11
CA GLY A 281 1.56 -11.58 9.10
C GLY A 281 0.88 -11.56 10.47
N GLU A 282 1.63 -11.76 11.55
CA GLU A 282 1.10 -11.69 12.91
C GLU A 282 0.67 -10.27 13.28
N ALA A 283 1.47 -9.26 12.92
CA ALA A 283 1.13 -7.86 13.16
C ALA A 283 -0.15 -7.44 12.42
N LEU A 284 -0.30 -7.86 11.16
CA LEU A 284 -1.54 -7.66 10.37
C LEU A 284 -2.74 -8.32 11.04
N GLN A 285 -2.59 -9.56 11.51
CA GLN A 285 -3.66 -10.27 12.21
C GLN A 285 -4.13 -9.51 13.47
N ARG A 286 -3.19 -8.99 14.27
CA ARG A 286 -3.50 -8.20 15.48
C ARG A 286 -4.23 -6.90 15.13
N VAL A 287 -3.77 -6.19 14.10
CA VAL A 287 -4.37 -4.93 13.65
C VAL A 287 -5.80 -5.13 13.14
N LEU A 288 -6.03 -6.17 12.33
CA LEU A 288 -7.36 -6.51 11.83
C LEU A 288 -8.34 -6.89 12.96
N ALA A 289 -7.86 -7.63 13.97
CA ALA A 289 -8.66 -7.99 15.13
C ALA A 289 -9.03 -6.77 16.00
N ALA A 290 -8.12 -5.80 16.14
CA ALA A 290 -8.40 -4.55 16.87
C ALA A 290 -9.45 -3.69 16.15
N GLY A 291 -9.37 -3.59 14.82
CA GLY A 291 -10.37 -2.87 14.01
C GLY A 291 -11.78 -3.46 14.12
N ALA A 292 -11.90 -4.79 14.14
CA ALA A 292 -13.20 -5.47 14.32
C ALA A 292 -13.83 -5.24 15.71
N ARG A 293 -13.01 -5.09 16.76
CA ARG A 293 -13.50 -4.80 18.11
C ARG A 293 -13.97 -3.35 18.28
N ALA A 294 -13.45 -2.41 17.48
CA ALA A 294 -13.89 -1.02 17.48
C ALA A 294 -15.26 -0.84 16.80
N THR A 295 -15.59 -1.67 15.80
CA THR A 295 -16.89 -1.62 15.08
C THR A 295 -17.98 -2.46 15.75
N HIS A 296 -17.61 -3.43 16.59
CA HIS A 296 -18.50 -4.17 17.47
C HIS A 296 -18.03 -4.07 18.93
N PRO A 297 -18.38 -2.99 19.66
CA PRO A 297 -18.16 -2.96 21.10
C PRO A 297 -18.94 -4.14 21.69
N ALA A 298 -18.22 -5.04 22.36
CA ALA A 298 -18.80 -6.23 22.99
C ALA A 298 -20.04 -5.82 23.79
N ALA A 299 -21.20 -6.39 23.42
CA ALA A 299 -22.41 -6.26 24.22
C ALA A 299 -22.07 -6.70 25.64
N ARG A 300 -22.11 -5.76 26.60
CA ARG A 300 -21.94 -6.09 28.01
C ARG A 300 -22.91 -7.22 28.36
N PRO A 301 -22.46 -8.32 29.00
CA PRO A 301 -23.40 -9.31 29.48
C PRO A 301 -24.35 -8.59 30.44
N HIS A 302 -25.64 -8.57 30.10
CA HIS A 302 -26.66 -8.17 31.04
C HIS A 302 -26.63 -9.17 32.20
N ALA A 303 -26.07 -8.74 33.33
CA ALA A 303 -26.17 -9.50 34.57
C ALA A 303 -27.66 -9.74 34.85
N PRO A 304 -28.10 -10.99 35.10
CA PRO A 304 -29.49 -11.27 35.38
C PRO A 304 -29.88 -10.51 36.66
N LYS A 305 -30.88 -9.62 36.54
CA LYS A 305 -31.51 -8.99 37.71
C LYS A 305 -32.06 -10.11 38.59
N LYS A 306 -31.44 -10.33 39.75
CA LYS A 306 -32.02 -11.14 40.83
C LYS A 306 -33.40 -10.55 41.16
N ARG A 307 -34.47 -11.25 40.82
CA ARG A 307 -35.79 -11.01 41.37
C ARG A 307 -35.74 -11.42 42.84
N SER A 308 -35.79 -10.44 43.74
CA SER A 308 -36.04 -10.70 45.16
C SER A 308 -37.52 -10.99 45.35
N THR A 309 -37.86 -12.26 45.58
CA THR A 309 -39.12 -12.64 46.21
C THR A 309 -38.95 -12.52 47.72
N ALA A 310 -39.22 -11.34 48.26
CA ALA A 310 -39.40 -11.14 49.70
C ALA A 310 -40.90 -10.98 49.97
N GLY A 311 -41.39 -11.78 50.92
CA GLY A 311 -42.80 -12.01 51.20
C GLY A 311 -43.55 -10.79 51.70
N ARG A 312 -44.86 -10.82 51.43
CA ARG A 312 -45.87 -10.01 52.09
C ARG A 312 -45.92 -10.39 53.58
N ALA A 313 -45.60 -9.43 54.44
CA ALA A 313 -46.11 -9.39 55.81
C ALA A 313 -46.70 -7.99 56.03
N ALA A 314 -47.97 -7.99 56.43
CA ALA A 314 -48.76 -6.80 56.72
C ALA A 314 -48.53 -6.34 58.16
N SER A 315 -48.31 -5.04 58.36
CA SER A 315 -48.89 -4.23 59.44
C SER A 315 -48.27 -2.83 59.41
N SER A 316 -49.10 -1.82 59.09
CA SER A 316 -48.89 -0.40 59.38
C SER A 316 -49.73 -0.06 60.61
N GLU A 317 -49.12 0.28 61.74
CA GLU A 317 -48.81 1.64 62.21
C GLU A 317 -50.02 2.51 62.55
N ASN A 318 -50.01 2.96 63.81
CA ASN A 318 -50.86 3.97 64.41
C ASN A 318 -50.13 5.34 64.37
N SER A 319 -50.89 6.39 64.07
CA SER A 319 -50.59 7.84 63.89
C SER A 319 -49.86 8.56 65.06
N PRO A 320 -49.63 9.91 65.07
CA PRO A 320 -49.42 10.90 63.98
C PRO A 320 -48.24 11.91 64.19
N ARG A 321 -47.85 12.50 63.05
CA ARG A 321 -47.31 13.85 62.74
C ARG A 321 -47.08 14.91 63.84
N LYS A 322 -45.87 15.51 63.79
CA LYS A 322 -45.50 16.96 63.92
C LYS A 322 -44.21 17.14 63.10
N GLY A 323 -43.83 18.22 62.42
CA GLY A 323 -44.28 19.61 62.28
C GLY A 323 -43.06 20.42 61.78
N ASN A 324 -43.29 21.41 60.92
CA ASN A 324 -42.45 22.57 60.57
C ASN A 324 -41.10 22.42 59.82
N ARG A 325 -41.08 23.00 58.61
CA ARG A 325 -39.99 23.85 58.08
C ARG A 325 -40.34 25.33 58.36
N PRO A 326 -39.35 26.24 58.39
CA PRO A 326 -39.29 27.22 57.29
C PRO A 326 -37.84 27.59 56.87
N ALA A 327 -37.62 27.89 55.57
CA ALA A 327 -37.17 29.19 55.01
C ALA A 327 -35.67 29.51 55.22
N ARG A 328 -34.90 30.26 54.41
CA ARG A 328 -35.02 31.02 53.14
C ARG A 328 -33.58 31.55 52.83
N ILE A 329 -33.26 31.74 51.53
CA ILE A 329 -32.60 32.93 50.91
C ILE A 329 -31.05 33.18 50.96
N ALA A 330 -30.60 33.69 49.80
CA ALA A 330 -29.46 34.59 49.43
C ALA A 330 -28.10 33.92 49.13
N ALA A 331 -27.43 34.11 47.97
CA ALA A 331 -27.17 35.21 47.02
C ALA A 331 -25.98 36.13 47.38
N LYS A 332 -24.96 36.16 46.48
CA LYS A 332 -23.98 37.23 46.09
C LYS A 332 -22.68 36.56 45.58
N ALA A 333 -22.12 36.77 44.39
CA ALA A 333 -21.76 37.95 43.58
C ALA A 333 -20.39 38.59 43.90
N GLY A 334 -19.52 38.65 42.86
CA GLY A 334 -18.35 39.54 42.69
C GLY A 334 -16.99 38.96 43.12
N LYS A 335 -15.83 39.32 42.57
CA LYS A 335 -15.40 40.21 41.46
C LYS A 335 -13.85 40.10 41.37
N THR A 336 -13.27 40.39 40.20
CA THR A 336 -11.91 41.01 39.96
C THR A 336 -10.64 40.23 40.42
N ASP A 337 -9.42 40.41 39.90
CA ASP A 337 -8.80 41.41 39.04
C ASP A 337 -7.51 40.87 38.35
N ARG A 338 -7.00 41.70 37.44
CA ARG A 338 -5.83 41.71 36.56
C ARG A 338 -4.44 41.48 37.15
N GLN A 339 -3.50 41.26 36.21
CA GLN A 339 -2.11 41.77 36.04
C GLN A 339 -1.16 40.62 35.67
N ARG A 340 -0.12 40.71 34.82
CA ARG A 340 0.74 41.84 34.39
C ARG A 340 1.68 41.36 33.25
N THR A 341 2.00 42.23 32.27
CA THR A 341 3.34 42.57 31.68
C THR A 341 4.34 41.47 31.25
N SER A 342 5.19 41.56 30.21
CA SER A 342 5.62 42.63 29.27
C SER A 342 6.72 42.12 28.30
N ARG A 343 6.97 42.91 27.23
CA ARG A 343 8.27 43.19 26.52
C ARG A 343 8.79 42.15 25.50
N ARG A 344 8.86 42.54 24.20
CA ARG A 344 10.02 43.07 23.40
C ARG A 344 11.00 41.94 23.01
N THR A 345 11.54 41.78 21.80
CA THR A 345 11.87 42.70 20.69
C THR A 345 12.18 41.89 19.42
N LYS A 346 12.03 42.54 18.25
CA LYS A 346 12.46 42.09 16.92
C LYS A 346 13.99 42.11 16.76
N GLY A 347 14.53 41.19 15.97
CA GLY A 347 15.86 41.26 15.37
C GLY A 347 15.87 40.57 14.00
N ARG A 348 16.23 41.33 12.96
CA ARG A 348 16.63 40.84 11.63
C ARG A 348 18.14 40.68 11.62
N GLY A 349 18.62 39.65 10.94
CA GLY A 349 20.00 39.37 10.54
C GLY A 349 19.97 38.20 9.59
#